data_AF-A0AAU5KA14-F1
#
_entry.id   AF-A0AAU5KA14-F1
#
_cell.length_a   1.000
_cell.length_b   1.000
_cell.length_c   1.000
_cell.angle_alpha   90.00
_cell.angle_beta   90.00
_cell.angle_gamma   90.00
#
_symmetry.space_group_name_H-M   'P 1'
#
loop_
_entity.id
_entity.type
_entity.pdbx_description
1 polymer ?
#
loop_
_entity_poly.entity_id
_entity_poly.type
_entity_poly.pdbx_seq_one_letter_code
_entity_poly.pdbx_strand_id
1 'polypeptide(L)' 'MAEFELLQATAGELDRLMVVQPMDLAPEAESTGRYRSAVGAVVGQGRISHADLAVAVLDEIEAPPHRGVQWAVSH' A
#
# COMPACT_ATOMS: atom_id res chain seq x y z
N MET A 1 3.41 -9.17 -12.22
CA MET A 1 4.61 -9.64 -11.50
C MET A 1 5.91 -9.00 -11.99
N ALA A 2 6.05 -8.62 -13.27
CA ALA A 2 7.30 -8.08 -13.80
C ALA A 2 7.83 -6.81 -13.11
N GLU A 3 6.96 -5.89 -12.70
CA GLU A 3 7.39 -4.58 -12.15
C GLU A 3 8.02 -4.70 -10.76
N PHE A 4 7.45 -5.53 -9.88
CA PHE A 4 8.02 -5.77 -8.54
C PHE A 4 9.35 -6.53 -8.62
N GLU A 5 9.47 -7.50 -9.51
CA GLU A 5 10.71 -8.24 -9.75
C GLU A 5 11.83 -7.33 -10.28
N LEU A 6 11.50 -6.39 -11.18
CA LEU A 6 12.45 -5.37 -11.64
C LEU A 6 12.90 -4.47 -10.49
N LEU A 7 11.97 -4.02 -9.66
CA LEU A 7 12.27 -3.22 -8.47
C LEU A 7 13.11 -4.02 -7.46
N GLN A 8 12.86 -5.34 -7.34
CA GLN A 8 13.70 -6.30 -6.61
C GLN A 8 15.14 -6.33 -7.12
N ALA A 9 15.34 -6.37 -8.43
CA ALA A 9 16.66 -6.45 -9.04
C ALA A 9 17.48 -5.15 -8.98
N THR A 10 16.85 -3.97 -8.99
CA THR A 10 17.56 -2.68 -9.14
C THR A 10 17.73 -1.89 -7.84
N ALA A 11 16.99 -2.22 -6.78
CA ALA A 11 16.94 -1.37 -5.58
C ALA A 11 18.18 -1.45 -4.68
N GLY A 12 19.14 -2.36 -4.91
CA GLY A 12 20.35 -2.45 -4.09
C GLY A 12 20.06 -2.54 -2.58
N GLU A 13 20.63 -1.63 -1.79
CA GLU A 13 20.44 -1.53 -0.32
C GLU A 13 19.26 -0.65 0.11
N LEU A 14 18.42 -0.19 -0.83
CA LEU A 14 17.33 0.73 -0.51
C LEU A 14 16.26 0.05 0.35
N ASP A 15 15.96 0.66 1.49
CA ASP A 15 14.80 0.29 2.30
C ASP A 15 13.54 0.82 1.63
N ARG A 16 12.75 -0.09 1.09
CA ARG A 16 11.69 0.23 0.13
C ARG A 16 10.40 -0.46 0.49
N LEU A 17 9.31 0.08 -0.04
CA LEU A 17 7.99 -0.50 0.05
C LEU A 17 7.25 -0.24 -1.26
N MET A 18 6.53 -1.24 -1.75
CA MET A 18 5.59 -1.06 -2.84
C MET A 18 4.17 -1.11 -2.29
N VAL A 19 3.50 0.05 -2.24
CA VAL A 19 2.10 0.14 -1.82
C VAL A 19 1.20 -0.20 -3.01
N VAL A 20 0.33 -1.19 -2.85
CA VAL A 20 -0.62 -1.64 -3.86
C VAL A 20 -2.02 -1.18 -3.46
N GLN A 21 -2.47 -0.14 -4.13
CA GLN A 21 -3.84 0.36 -4.01
C GLN A 21 -4.81 -0.47 -4.86
N PRO A 22 -6.10 -0.52 -4.50
CA PRO A 22 -7.09 -1.18 -5.35
C PRO A 22 -7.39 -0.32 -6.58
N MET A 23 -8.06 -0.90 -7.58
CA MET A 23 -8.39 -0.15 -8.81
C MET A 23 -9.30 1.05 -8.56
N ASP A 24 -10.24 0.94 -7.60
CA ASP A 24 -11.12 2.06 -7.23
C ASP A 24 -10.44 2.94 -6.17
N LEU A 25 -9.58 3.83 -6.65
CA LEU A 25 -9.02 4.92 -5.86
C LEU A 25 -9.99 6.11 -5.91
N ALA A 26 -10.78 6.29 -4.86
CA ALA A 26 -11.92 7.20 -4.86
C ALA A 26 -11.60 8.50 -4.08
N PRO A 27 -11.21 9.61 -4.75
CA PRO A 27 -10.83 10.86 -4.07
C PRO A 27 -11.97 11.48 -3.26
N GLU A 28 -13.21 11.37 -3.73
CA GLU A 28 -14.39 11.93 -3.07
C GLU A 28 -15.03 10.99 -2.03
N ALA A 29 -14.41 9.82 -1.77
CA ALA A 29 -14.92 8.91 -0.76
C ALA A 29 -14.73 9.48 0.65
N GLU A 30 -15.66 9.17 1.54
CA GLU A 30 -15.59 9.58 2.94
C GLU A 30 -14.30 9.09 3.60
N SER A 31 -13.63 9.98 4.33
CA SER A 31 -12.46 9.65 5.14
C SER A 31 -12.93 8.97 6.42
N THR A 32 -12.47 7.75 6.63
CA THR A 32 -12.90 6.94 7.79
C THR A 32 -11.81 6.79 8.84
N GLY A 33 -10.56 7.09 8.47
CA GLY A 33 -9.36 6.83 9.27
C GLY A 33 -9.07 5.34 9.43
N ARG A 34 -9.64 4.48 8.57
CA ARG A 34 -9.52 3.01 8.68
C ARG A 34 -9.14 2.41 7.35
N TYR A 35 -8.30 1.39 7.42
CA TYR A 35 -7.92 0.58 6.27
C TYR A 35 -7.64 -0.86 6.74
N ARG A 36 -7.66 -1.78 5.78
CA ARG A 36 -7.20 -3.15 5.88
C ARG A 36 -5.97 -3.31 5.02
N SER A 37 -5.07 -4.18 5.43
CA SER A 37 -3.85 -4.44 4.68
C SER A 37 -3.46 -5.91 4.62
N ALA A 38 -2.69 -6.26 3.59
CA ALA A 38 -2.12 -7.60 3.42
C ALA A 38 -0.79 -7.54 2.65
N VAL A 39 0.11 -8.48 2.91
CA VAL A 39 1.37 -8.62 2.15
C VAL A 39 1.22 -9.71 1.10
N GLY A 40 1.55 -9.39 -0.16
CA GLY A 40 1.53 -10.36 -1.26
C GLY A 40 0.15 -10.90 -1.64
N ALA A 41 -0.93 -10.27 -1.16
CA ALA A 41 -2.30 -10.68 -1.42
C ALA A 41 -3.22 -9.46 -1.56
N VAL A 42 -4.37 -9.64 -2.21
CA VAL A 42 -5.44 -8.63 -2.28
C VAL A 42 -6.20 -8.61 -0.96
N VAL A 43 -6.65 -7.44 -0.52
CA VAL A 43 -7.40 -7.24 0.72
C VAL A 43 -8.60 -6.32 0.49
N GLY A 44 -9.65 -6.48 1.31
CA GLY A 44 -10.80 -5.58 1.36
C GLY A 44 -11.74 -5.66 0.16
N GLN A 45 -12.57 -4.62 0.00
CA GLN A 45 -13.60 -4.58 -1.04
C GLN A 45 -13.10 -4.01 -2.38
N GLY A 46 -11.80 -3.74 -2.51
CA GLY A 46 -11.23 -3.23 -3.75
C GLY A 46 -11.50 -1.75 -3.96
N ARG A 47 -11.63 -0.96 -2.89
CA ARG A 47 -11.76 0.50 -2.90
C ARG A 47 -11.00 1.12 -1.74
N ILE A 48 -10.43 2.30 -1.93
CA ILE A 48 -9.88 3.11 -0.85
C ILE A 48 -10.02 4.61 -1.16
N SER A 49 -10.22 5.44 -0.12
CA SER A 49 -10.18 6.90 -0.26
C SER A 49 -8.73 7.39 -0.30
N HIS A 50 -8.48 8.58 -0.89
CA HIS A 50 -7.13 9.17 -0.84
C HIS A 50 -6.70 9.49 0.59
N ALA A 51 -7.65 9.91 1.44
CA ALA A 51 -7.38 10.21 2.83
C ALA A 51 -6.96 8.96 3.62
N ASP A 52 -7.68 7.85 3.45
CA ASP A 52 -7.35 6.60 4.14
C ASP A 52 -6.06 5.96 3.58
N LEU A 53 -5.77 6.14 2.28
CA LEU A 53 -4.48 5.76 1.71
C LEU A 53 -3.35 6.59 2.32
N ALA A 54 -3.53 7.90 2.48
CA ALA A 54 -2.53 8.75 3.11
C ALA A 54 -2.28 8.35 4.57
N VAL A 55 -3.33 7.99 5.32
CA VAL A 55 -3.20 7.44 6.68
C VAL A 55 -2.35 6.18 6.67
N ALA A 56 -2.63 5.22 5.79
CA ALA A 56 -1.85 3.98 5.70
C ALA A 56 -0.37 4.24 5.41
N VAL A 57 -0.07 5.21 4.53
CA VAL A 57 1.32 5.60 4.23
C VAL A 57 1.99 6.27 5.43
N LEU A 58 1.28 7.14 6.17
CA LEU A 58 1.83 7.78 7.36
C LEU A 58 2.13 6.77 8.47
N ASP A 59 1.20 5.83 8.74
CA ASP A 59 1.39 4.78 9.74
C ASP A 59 2.65 3.95 9.45
N GLU A 60 2.88 3.62 8.18
CA GLU A 60 4.06 2.88 7.73
C GLU A 60 5.35 3.70 7.81
N ILE A 61 5.30 5.01 7.59
CA ILE A 61 6.47 5.89 7.77
C ILE A 61 6.85 5.99 9.25
N GLU A 62 5.86 6.06 10.14
CA GLU A 62 6.08 6.19 11.58
C GLU A 62 6.62 4.90 12.22
N ALA A 63 6.08 3.76 11.82
CA ALA A 63 6.57 2.44 12.20
C ALA A 63 6.60 1.57 10.93
N PRO A 64 7.79 1.24 10.37
CA PRO A 64 7.90 0.56 9.07
C PRO A 64 8.09 -0.97 9.17
N PRO A 65 7.04 -1.78 9.35
CA PRO A 65 7.12 -3.24 9.33
C PRO A 65 7.19 -3.83 7.91
N HIS A 66 6.86 -3.09 6.84
CA HIS A 66 6.68 -3.64 5.49
C HIS A 66 7.87 -3.35 4.55
N ARG A 67 9.08 -3.69 4.99
CA ARG A 67 10.30 -3.50 4.20
C ARG A 67 10.47 -4.57 3.12
N GLY A 68 10.74 -4.13 1.89
CA GLY A 68 11.05 -5.00 0.76
C GLY A 68 9.88 -5.82 0.23
N VAL A 69 8.63 -5.43 0.54
CA VAL A 69 7.44 -6.20 0.18
C VAL A 69 6.43 -5.39 -0.65
N GLN A 70 5.47 -6.11 -1.24
CA GLN A 70 4.25 -5.54 -1.77
C GLN A 70 3.18 -5.53 -0.69
N TRP A 71 2.73 -4.34 -0.32
CA TRP A 71 1.75 -4.11 0.73
C TRP A 71 0.45 -3.59 0.13
N ALA A 72 -0.57 -4.44 0.10
CA ALA A 72 -1.88 -4.10 -0.40
C ALA A 72 -2.69 -3.38 0.69
N VAL A 73 -3.40 -2.33 0.31
CA VAL A 73 -4.29 -1.57 1.19
C VAL A 73 -5.67 -1.42 0.56
N SER A 74 -6.71 -1.50 1.36
CA SER A 74 -8.12 -1.28 0.97
C SER A 74 -8.91 -0.83 2.18
N HIS A 75 -10.11 -0.31 1.97
CA HIS A 75 -11.14 -0.28 3.00
C HIS A 75 -11.65 -1.69 3.33
#